data_AF-A0A259DR73-F1
#
_entry.id   AF-A0A259DR73-F1
#
_cell.length_a   1.000
_cell.length_b   1.000
_cell.length_c   1.000
_cell.angle_alpha   90.00
_cell.angle_beta   90.00
_cell.angle_gamma   90.00
#
_symmetry.space_group_name_H-M   'P 1'
#
loop_
_entity.id
_entity.type
_entity.pdbx_description
1 polymer ?
#
loop_
_entity_poly.entity_id
_entity_poly.type
_entity_poly.pdbx_seq_one_letter_code
_entity_poly.pdbx_strand_id
1 'polypeptide(L)'
;MANVLLGIVGIVLFVGLSLAGASYFGPLTSDAMTEARASGLIQTLSTTAKAVNVRNREQETMTSASANTSELAPDFLEETPVNPVTAGAVMLVTDAGVSSTGIARFVASKLPTEQAEMCSYINRQGGGSATVPSVTTMPQQVVGCARASSAMGAFAAGDYIAYMSIN
;
A
#
# COMPACT_ATOMS: atom_id res chain seq x y z
N MET A 1 -51.29 12.67 31.43
CA MET A 1 -49.96 13.31 31.25
C MET A 1 -48.78 12.34 31.41
N ALA A 2 -48.93 11.18 32.07
CA ALA A 2 -47.86 10.19 32.24
C ALA A 2 -47.36 9.52 30.94
N ASN A 3 -48.24 9.35 29.93
CA ASN A 3 -47.88 8.69 28.66
C ASN A 3 -46.86 9.50 27.81
N VAL A 4 -46.79 10.83 28.01
CA VAL A 4 -45.84 11.69 27.27
C VAL A 4 -44.43 11.58 27.88
N LEU A 5 -44.33 11.41 29.20
CA LEU A 5 -43.04 11.26 29.89
C LEU A 5 -42.35 9.94 29.56
N LEU A 6 -43.11 8.83 29.47
CA LEU A 6 -42.56 7.53 29.07
C LEU A 6 -42.05 7.52 27.62
N GLY A 7 -42.70 8.26 26.71
CA GLY A 7 -42.25 8.39 25.32
C GLY A 7 -40.92 9.14 25.16
N ILE A 8 -40.73 10.21 25.94
CA ILE A 8 -39.50 11.02 25.88
C ILE A 8 -38.30 10.22 26.44
N VAL A 9 -38.48 9.45 27.51
CA VAL A 9 -37.42 8.60 28.07
C VAL A 9 -37.00 7.50 27.09
N GLY A 10 -37.96 6.91 26.36
CA GLY A 10 -37.67 5.91 25.32
C GLY A 10 -36.82 6.47 24.16
N ILE A 11 -37.11 7.71 23.72
CA ILE A 11 -36.36 8.36 22.64
C ILE A 11 -34.94 8.71 23.09
N VAL A 12 -34.76 9.22 24.32
CA VAL A 12 -33.42 9.56 24.84
C VAL A 12 -32.54 8.31 24.96
N LEU A 13 -33.10 7.17 25.36
CA LEU A 13 -32.36 5.90 25.39
C LEU A 13 -32.00 5.41 23.98
N PHE A 14 -32.91 5.53 23.02
CA PHE A 14 -32.65 5.10 21.63
C PHE A 14 -31.57 5.97 20.96
N VAL A 15 -31.57 7.27 21.21
CA VAL A 15 -30.52 8.19 20.74
C VAL A 15 -29.19 7.93 21.45
N GLY A 16 -29.19 7.61 22.75
CA GLY A 16 -27.98 7.26 23.48
C GLY A 16 -27.30 5.98 22.96
N LEU A 17 -28.08 4.93 22.67
CA LEU A 17 -27.55 3.68 22.12
C LEU A 17 -27.06 3.84 20.68
N SER A 18 -27.73 4.64 19.84
CA SER A 18 -27.30 4.86 18.46
C SER A 18 -26.00 5.69 18.40
N LEU A 19 -25.85 6.69 19.26
CA LEU A 19 -24.62 7.48 19.36
C LEU A 19 -23.44 6.64 19.87
N ALA A 20 -23.69 5.77 20.85
CA ALA A 20 -22.68 4.82 21.34
C ALA A 20 -22.25 3.83 20.23
N GLY A 21 -23.19 3.30 19.46
CA GLY A 21 -22.91 2.43 18.31
C GLY A 21 -22.08 3.15 17.23
N ALA A 22 -22.46 4.36 16.84
CA ALA A 22 -21.70 5.14 15.86
C ALA A 22 -20.27 5.45 16.34
N SER A 23 -20.10 5.79 17.62
CA SER A 23 -18.77 6.11 18.19
C SER A 23 -17.84 4.90 18.31
N TYR A 24 -18.37 3.69 18.53
CA TYR A 24 -17.56 2.49 18.71
C TYR A 24 -17.23 1.81 17.38
N PHE A 25 -18.20 1.73 16.46
CA PHE A 25 -17.99 1.08 15.15
C PHE A 25 -17.27 1.95 14.12
N GLY A 26 -17.30 3.29 14.27
CA GLY A 26 -16.58 4.22 13.40
C GLY A 26 -15.07 3.94 13.28
N PRO A 27 -14.30 3.95 14.37
CA PRO A 27 -12.85 3.69 14.31
C PRO A 27 -12.51 2.27 13.84
N LEU A 28 -13.25 1.26 14.29
CA LEU A 28 -13.03 -0.13 13.90
C LEU A 28 -13.19 -0.37 12.38
N THR A 29 -14.12 0.34 11.73
CA THR A 29 -14.34 0.21 10.29
C THR A 29 -13.28 0.95 9.47
N SER A 30 -12.78 2.09 9.96
CA SER A 30 -11.63 2.81 9.39
C SER A 30 -10.38 1.94 9.33
N ASP A 31 -10.07 1.25 10.44
CA ASP A 31 -8.85 0.45 10.57
C ASP A 31 -8.92 -0.78 9.66
N ALA A 32 -10.08 -1.46 9.64
CA ALA A 32 -10.33 -2.60 8.76
C ALA A 32 -10.23 -2.24 7.27
N MET A 33 -10.70 -1.06 6.86
CA MET A 33 -10.55 -0.59 5.48
C MET A 33 -9.08 -0.31 5.12
N THR A 34 -8.32 0.25 6.06
CA THR A 34 -6.89 0.52 5.88
C THR A 34 -6.09 -0.77 5.72
N GLU A 35 -6.37 -1.76 6.56
CA GLU A 35 -5.80 -3.11 6.48
C GLU A 35 -6.17 -3.83 5.17
N ALA A 36 -7.42 -3.75 4.74
CA ALA A 36 -7.86 -4.33 3.47
C ALA A 36 -7.15 -3.68 2.27
N ARG A 37 -7.02 -2.35 2.27
CA ARG A 37 -6.28 -1.60 1.23
C ARG A 37 -4.79 -1.95 1.21
N ALA A 38 -4.16 -2.06 2.39
CA ALA A 38 -2.78 -2.49 2.51
C ALA A 38 -2.56 -3.90 1.93
N SER A 39 -3.45 -4.82 2.28
CA SER A 39 -3.41 -6.22 1.80
C SER A 39 -3.59 -6.28 0.28
N GLY A 40 -4.52 -5.50 -0.27
CA GLY A 40 -4.71 -5.36 -1.72
C GLY A 40 -3.45 -4.85 -2.41
N LEU A 41 -2.80 -3.82 -1.86
CA LEU A 41 -1.55 -3.29 -2.41
C LEU A 41 -0.41 -4.32 -2.36
N ILE A 42 -0.24 -5.03 -1.24
CA ILE A 42 0.77 -6.11 -1.12
C ILE A 42 0.53 -7.18 -2.18
N GLN A 43 -0.72 -7.55 -2.40
CA GLN A 43 -1.07 -8.55 -3.40
C GLN A 43 -0.76 -8.07 -4.82
N THR A 44 -1.08 -6.82 -5.16
CA THR A 44 -0.71 -6.21 -6.45
C THR A 44 0.81 -6.16 -6.64
N LEU A 45 1.58 -5.78 -5.62
CA LEU A 45 3.04 -5.78 -5.70
C LEU A 45 3.58 -7.21 -5.88
N SER A 46 2.98 -8.20 -5.21
CA SER A 46 3.37 -9.61 -5.31
C SER A 46 3.10 -10.21 -6.68
N THR A 47 1.93 -9.97 -7.26
CA THR A 47 1.61 -10.45 -8.61
C THR A 47 2.53 -9.82 -9.64
N THR A 48 2.80 -8.53 -9.50
CA THR A 48 3.73 -7.81 -10.38
C THR A 48 5.15 -8.36 -10.26
N ALA A 49 5.67 -8.57 -9.05
CA ALA A 49 7.01 -9.11 -8.84
C ALA A 49 7.16 -10.52 -9.42
N LYS A 50 6.12 -11.36 -9.26
CA LYS A 50 6.06 -12.69 -9.87
C LYS A 50 6.04 -12.62 -11.40
N ALA A 51 5.26 -11.71 -11.99
CA ALA A 51 5.21 -11.52 -13.43
C ALA A 51 6.58 -11.10 -14.00
N VAL A 52 7.29 -10.20 -13.31
CA VAL A 52 8.67 -9.84 -13.67
C VAL A 52 9.59 -11.06 -13.63
N ASN A 53 9.48 -11.90 -12.60
CA ASN A 53 10.30 -13.11 -12.49
C ASN A 53 10.02 -14.13 -13.60
N VAL A 54 8.76 -14.31 -13.97
CA VAL A 54 8.38 -15.17 -15.11
C VAL A 54 8.95 -14.61 -16.40
N ARG A 55 8.78 -13.31 -16.67
CA ARG A 55 9.37 -12.63 -17.83
C ARG A 55 10.88 -12.81 -17.90
N ASN A 56 11.58 -12.58 -16.80
CA ASN A 56 13.04 -12.69 -16.75
C ASN A 56 13.50 -14.11 -17.08
N ARG A 57 12.74 -15.11 -16.63
CA ARG A 57 13.03 -16.52 -16.89
C ARG A 57 12.75 -16.92 -18.33
N GLU A 58 11.64 -16.44 -18.91
CA GLU A 58 11.25 -16.80 -20.28
C GLU A 58 12.08 -16.09 -21.35
N GLN A 59 12.44 -14.84 -21.12
CA GLN A 59 13.22 -14.04 -22.07
C GLN A 59 14.73 -14.14 -21.85
N GLU A 60 15.18 -14.87 -20.83
CA GLU A 60 16.59 -14.97 -20.40
C GLU A 60 17.27 -13.60 -20.24
N THR A 61 16.49 -12.58 -19.91
CA THR A 61 16.94 -11.19 -19.77
C THR A 61 16.46 -10.61 -18.44
N MET A 62 17.15 -9.58 -17.95
CA MET A 62 16.69 -8.87 -16.75
C MET A 62 15.81 -7.68 -17.13
N THR A 63 14.67 -7.56 -16.47
CA THR A 63 13.75 -6.42 -16.65
C THR A 63 14.41 -5.14 -16.15
N SER A 64 14.37 -4.10 -16.98
CA SER A 64 14.86 -2.77 -16.62
C SER A 64 13.91 -2.06 -15.66
N ALA A 65 14.46 -1.17 -14.84
CA ALA A 65 13.66 -0.25 -14.04
C ALA A 65 12.82 0.65 -14.96
N SER A 66 11.56 0.86 -14.60
CA SER A 66 10.55 1.53 -15.43
C SER A 66 9.50 2.23 -14.56
N ALA A 67 9.04 3.39 -15.02
CA ALA A 67 8.02 4.18 -14.35
C ALA A 67 6.61 3.63 -14.55
N ASN A 68 6.47 2.56 -15.35
CA ASN A 68 5.25 1.80 -15.50
C ASN A 68 5.58 0.31 -15.63
N THR A 69 4.54 -0.50 -15.62
CA THR A 69 4.60 -1.97 -15.77
C THR A 69 3.85 -2.42 -17.02
N SER A 70 3.62 -1.50 -17.97
CA SER A 70 2.88 -1.79 -19.20
C SER A 70 3.59 -2.82 -20.07
N GLU A 71 4.91 -2.95 -19.95
CA GLU A 71 5.72 -3.98 -20.61
C GLU A 71 5.43 -5.42 -20.11
N LEU A 72 4.75 -5.57 -18.97
CA LEU A 72 4.31 -6.86 -18.45
C LEU A 72 2.94 -7.28 -18.98
N ALA A 73 2.15 -6.35 -19.53
CA ALA A 73 0.81 -6.63 -20.04
C ALA A 73 0.79 -6.50 -21.58
N PRO A 74 0.06 -7.37 -22.31
CA PRO A 74 -0.79 -8.44 -21.81
C PRO A 74 -0.06 -9.78 -21.58
N ASP A 75 1.23 -9.88 -21.90
CA ASP A 75 1.91 -11.17 -22.02
C ASP A 75 2.11 -11.91 -20.67
N PHE A 76 2.34 -11.17 -19.58
CA PHE A 76 2.60 -11.73 -18.24
C PHE A 76 1.55 -11.31 -17.19
N LEU A 77 0.77 -10.28 -17.48
CA LEU A 77 -0.33 -9.76 -16.66
C LEU A 77 -1.51 -9.45 -17.58
N GLU A 78 -2.72 -9.78 -17.14
CA GLU A 78 -3.94 -9.48 -17.91
C GLU A 78 -4.13 -7.98 -18.10
N GLU A 79 -3.81 -7.18 -17.09
CA GLU A 79 -3.92 -5.72 -17.10
C GLU A 79 -2.71 -5.07 -16.41
N THR A 80 -2.45 -3.80 -16.74
CA THR A 80 -1.37 -3.04 -16.08
C THR A 80 -1.74 -2.81 -14.61
N PRO A 81 -0.91 -3.24 -13.65
CA PRO A 81 -1.22 -3.13 -12.24
C PRO A 81 -1.23 -1.67 -11.80
N VAL A 82 -2.33 -1.30 -11.13
CA VAL A 82 -2.53 0.02 -10.51
C VAL A 82 -2.58 -0.11 -9.00
N ASN A 83 -2.14 0.94 -8.31
CA ASN A 83 -2.23 1.02 -6.87
C ASN A 83 -3.70 1.22 -6.44
N PRO A 84 -4.30 0.29 -5.68
CA PRO A 84 -5.71 0.37 -5.29
C PRO A 84 -6.00 1.53 -4.32
N VAL A 85 -4.97 2.19 -3.79
CA VAL A 85 -5.08 3.26 -2.79
C VAL A 85 -5.06 4.64 -3.44
N THR A 86 -4.18 4.84 -4.43
CA THR A 86 -3.96 6.15 -5.09
C THR A 86 -4.41 6.18 -6.54
N ALA A 87 -4.79 5.03 -7.11
CA ALA A 87 -4.89 4.83 -8.56
C ALA A 87 -3.59 5.17 -9.32
N GLY A 88 -2.46 5.28 -8.62
CA GLY A 88 -1.15 5.53 -9.22
C GLY A 88 -0.55 4.29 -9.86
N ALA A 89 0.42 4.47 -10.75
CA ALA A 89 1.13 3.35 -11.37
C ALA A 89 1.94 2.55 -10.34
N VAL A 90 2.02 1.24 -10.57
CA VAL A 90 3.04 0.40 -9.97
C VAL A 90 4.30 0.51 -10.82
N MET A 91 5.45 0.74 -10.17
CA MET A 91 6.72 1.03 -10.83
C MET A 91 7.75 -0.05 -10.54
N LEU A 92 8.69 -0.23 -11.46
CA LEU A 92 9.85 -1.09 -11.30
C LEU A 92 11.06 -0.22 -10.99
N VAL A 93 11.73 -0.47 -9.87
CA VAL A 93 12.79 0.41 -9.36
C VAL A 93 14.05 -0.36 -8.98
N THR A 94 15.19 0.33 -9.05
CA THR A 94 16.49 -0.19 -8.61
C THR A 94 16.67 -0.08 -7.09
N ASP A 95 17.80 -0.54 -6.55
CA ASP A 95 18.16 -0.33 -5.12
C ASP A 95 18.20 1.16 -4.72
N ALA A 96 18.46 2.05 -5.68
CA ALA A 96 18.46 3.50 -5.44
C ALA A 96 17.06 4.14 -5.55
N GLY A 97 16.02 3.35 -5.84
CA GLY A 97 14.66 3.86 -6.11
C GLY A 97 14.50 4.55 -7.46
N VAL A 98 15.45 4.37 -8.38
CA VAL A 98 15.39 4.93 -9.74
C VAL A 98 14.50 4.06 -10.61
N SER A 99 13.58 4.67 -11.35
CA SER A 99 12.58 4.01 -12.19
C SER A 99 12.77 4.24 -13.70
N SER A 100 13.98 4.62 -14.13
CA SER A 100 14.25 4.99 -15.53
C SER A 100 15.51 4.35 -16.11
N THR A 101 16.39 3.81 -15.28
CA THR A 101 17.67 3.24 -15.70
C THR A 101 18.11 2.13 -14.74
N GLY A 102 18.77 1.10 -15.28
CA GLY A 102 19.30 -0.01 -14.50
C GLY A 102 18.34 -1.21 -14.43
N ILE A 103 18.75 -2.24 -13.69
CA ILE A 103 17.98 -3.48 -13.52
C ILE A 103 16.97 -3.29 -12.39
N ALA A 104 15.71 -3.61 -12.65
CA ALA A 104 14.67 -3.59 -11.63
C ALA A 104 14.96 -4.65 -10.56
N ARG A 105 14.95 -4.23 -9.31
CA ARG A 105 15.11 -5.11 -8.13
C ARG A 105 13.92 -5.07 -7.20
N PHE A 106 13.13 -4.02 -7.29
CA PHE A 106 11.92 -3.86 -6.51
C PHE A 106 10.76 -3.46 -7.39
N VAL A 107 9.58 -3.96 -7.04
CA VAL A 107 8.32 -3.38 -7.45
C VAL A 107 7.92 -2.41 -6.35
N ALA A 108 7.64 -1.16 -6.70
CA ALA A 108 7.30 -0.14 -5.73
C ALA A 108 6.09 0.70 -6.17
N SER A 109 5.38 1.23 -5.19
CA SER A 109 4.30 2.19 -5.44
C SER A 109 4.26 3.26 -4.37
N LYS A 110 3.84 4.46 -4.79
CA LYS A 110 3.70 5.62 -3.92
C LYS A 110 2.40 5.55 -3.12
N LEU A 111 2.53 5.85 -1.83
CA LEU A 111 1.44 5.97 -0.89
C LEU A 111 1.18 7.45 -0.56
N PRO A 112 -0.06 7.83 -0.21
CA PRO A 112 -0.34 9.18 0.28
C PRO A 112 0.40 9.44 1.59
N THR A 113 0.79 10.70 1.83
CA THR A 113 1.46 11.13 3.06
C THR A 113 0.64 10.91 4.32
N GLU A 114 -0.68 10.85 4.19
CA GLU A 114 -1.61 10.64 5.31
C GLU A 114 -1.72 9.17 5.74
N GLN A 115 -1.08 8.22 5.03
CA GLN A 115 -1.22 6.79 5.29
C GLN A 115 0.00 6.16 5.97
N ALA A 116 0.59 6.89 6.93
CA ALA A 116 1.68 6.40 7.75
C ALA A 116 1.32 5.10 8.51
N GLU A 117 0.07 5.00 8.96
CA GLU A 117 -0.46 3.82 9.63
C GLU A 117 -0.50 2.60 8.70
N MET A 118 -0.96 2.79 7.47
CA MET A 118 -0.97 1.72 6.47
C MET A 118 0.46 1.25 6.15
N CYS A 119 1.41 2.17 6.09
CA CYS A 119 2.82 1.84 5.91
C CYS A 119 3.36 0.98 7.07
N SER A 120 2.99 1.30 8.31
CA SER A 120 3.34 0.48 9.47
C SER A 120 2.76 -0.93 9.41
N TYR A 121 1.53 -1.06 8.90
CA TYR A 121 0.88 -2.35 8.69
C TYR A 121 1.61 -3.19 7.64
N ILE A 122 1.96 -2.60 6.49
CA ILE A 122 2.72 -3.29 5.44
C ILE A 122 4.08 -3.77 5.95
N ASN A 123 4.77 -2.95 6.75
CA ASN A 123 6.02 -3.39 7.39
C ASN A 123 5.83 -4.58 8.31
N ARG A 124 4.80 -4.57 9.16
CA ARG A 124 4.50 -5.71 10.03
C ARG A 124 4.21 -6.98 9.24
N GLN A 125 3.47 -6.87 8.14
CA GLN A 125 3.22 -7.99 7.23
C GLN A 125 4.49 -8.53 6.59
N GLY A 126 5.48 -7.67 6.33
CA GLY A 126 6.82 -8.06 5.88
C GLY A 126 7.75 -8.60 6.97
N GLY A 127 7.29 -8.73 8.21
CA GLY A 127 8.13 -9.11 9.36
C GLY A 127 9.02 -7.98 9.88
N GLY A 128 8.78 -6.74 9.45
CA GLY A 128 9.48 -5.54 9.89
C GLY A 128 8.89 -4.89 11.14
N SER A 129 9.50 -3.76 11.54
CA SER A 129 9.05 -2.97 12.70
C SER A 129 7.76 -2.18 12.39
N ALA A 130 6.98 -1.90 13.44
CA ALA A 130 5.85 -0.97 13.35
C ALA A 130 6.30 0.48 13.06
N THR A 131 7.54 0.84 13.40
CA THR A 131 8.09 2.15 13.08
C THR A 131 8.50 2.19 11.61
N VAL A 132 7.94 3.14 10.86
CA VAL A 132 8.27 3.33 9.44
C VAL A 132 9.72 3.83 9.32
N PRO A 133 10.63 3.06 8.71
CA PRO A 133 12.01 3.50 8.53
C PRO A 133 12.06 4.64 7.51
N SER A 134 12.92 5.62 7.77
CA SER A 134 13.28 6.65 6.79
C SER A 134 14.53 6.21 6.04
N VAL A 135 14.49 6.20 4.71
CA VAL A 135 15.52 5.59 3.87
C VAL A 135 15.96 6.52 2.75
N THR A 136 17.20 6.36 2.30
CA THR A 136 17.76 7.00 1.08
C THR A 136 17.92 5.99 -0.07
N THR A 137 17.79 4.69 0.23
CA THR A 137 17.88 3.56 -0.70
C THR A 137 16.82 2.53 -0.33
N MET A 138 16.38 1.70 -1.29
CA MET A 138 15.40 0.65 -1.04
C MET A 138 15.94 -0.38 -0.04
N PRO A 139 15.15 -0.75 0.99
CA PRO A 139 15.58 -1.77 1.95
C PRO A 139 15.66 -3.15 1.29
N GLN A 140 16.57 -3.99 1.76
CA GLN A 140 16.76 -5.37 1.27
C GLN A 140 15.70 -6.35 1.83
N GLN A 141 14.58 -5.85 2.36
CA GLN A 141 13.49 -6.70 2.83
C GLN A 141 12.65 -7.17 1.64
N VAL A 142 12.10 -8.38 1.74
CA VAL A 142 11.28 -8.98 0.66
C VAL A 142 10.03 -8.14 0.41
N VAL A 143 9.39 -7.63 1.46
CA VAL A 143 8.26 -6.72 1.36
C VAL A 143 8.30 -5.75 2.52
N GLY A 144 7.88 -4.51 2.28
CA GLY A 144 7.81 -3.52 3.34
C GLY A 144 7.31 -2.18 2.84
N CYS A 145 7.39 -1.20 3.72
CA CYS A 145 7.10 0.17 3.41
C CYS A 145 8.10 1.10 4.09
N ALA A 146 8.60 2.09 3.37
CA ALA A 146 9.58 3.03 3.88
C ALA A 146 9.20 4.46 3.52
N ARG A 147 9.68 5.41 4.32
CA ARG A 147 9.56 6.84 4.02
C ARG A 147 10.83 7.32 3.34
N ALA A 148 10.72 7.96 2.18
CA ALA A 148 11.85 8.57 1.51
C ALA A 148 12.37 9.74 2.34
N SER A 149 13.61 9.68 2.81
CA SER A 149 14.25 10.80 3.53
C SER A 149 14.79 11.87 2.57
N SER A 150 15.08 11.49 1.33
CA SER A 150 15.49 12.34 0.21
C SER A 150 14.74 11.91 -1.05
N ALA A 151 14.81 12.71 -2.12
CA ALA A 151 14.25 12.28 -3.41
C ALA A 151 14.96 11.00 -3.90
N MET A 152 14.19 9.99 -4.27
CA MET A 152 14.63 8.69 -4.76
C MET A 152 13.96 8.42 -6.11
N GLY A 153 14.56 8.93 -7.19
CA GLY A 153 14.02 8.76 -8.55
C GLY A 153 12.60 9.33 -8.68
N ALA A 154 11.61 8.44 -8.81
CA ALA A 154 10.19 8.80 -8.93
C ALA A 154 9.53 9.19 -7.60
N PHE A 155 10.20 9.01 -6.47
CA PHE A 155 9.67 9.32 -5.14
C PHE A 155 10.28 10.62 -4.61
N ALA A 156 9.43 11.55 -4.18
CA ALA A 156 9.88 12.80 -3.56
C ALA A 156 10.28 12.57 -2.09
N ALA A 157 11.09 13.47 -1.54
CA ALA A 157 11.38 13.44 -0.11
C ALA A 157 10.09 13.55 0.71
N GLY A 158 9.92 12.66 1.68
CA GLY A 158 8.74 12.57 2.53
C GLY A 158 7.68 11.58 2.05
N ASP A 159 7.76 11.09 0.81
CA ASP A 159 6.82 10.10 0.28
C ASP A 159 6.94 8.76 1.01
N TYR A 160 5.80 8.10 1.21
CA TYR A 160 5.75 6.72 1.66
C TYR A 160 5.77 5.79 0.45
N ILE A 161 6.57 4.75 0.52
CA ILE A 161 6.82 3.83 -0.59
C ILE A 161 6.53 2.42 -0.07
N ALA A 162 5.51 1.78 -0.62
CA ALA A 162 5.35 0.33 -0.47
C ALA A 162 6.22 -0.35 -1.52
N TYR A 163 6.98 -1.36 -1.12
CA TYR A 163 7.89 -2.07 -2.02
C TYR A 163 7.86 -3.58 -1.78
N MET A 164 8.22 -4.32 -2.82
CA MET A 164 8.46 -5.75 -2.79
C MET A 164 9.67 -6.10 -3.65
N SER A 165 10.56 -6.95 -3.15
CA SER A 165 11.73 -7.45 -3.85
C SER A 165 11.36 -8.38 -5.00
N ILE A 166 12.07 -8.25 -6.10
CA ILE A 166 12.06 -9.14 -7.26
C ILE A 166 13.25 -10.08 -7.05
N ASN A 167 12.98 -11.37 -6.84
CA ASN A 167 13.99 -12.40 -6.59
C ASN A 167 14.28 -13.24 -7.82
#